data_AF-A0AA40ERV2-F1
#
_entry.id   AF-A0AA40ERV2-F1
#
_cell.length_a   1.000
_cell.length_b   1.000
_cell.length_c   1.000
_cell.angle_alpha   90.00
_cell.angle_beta   90.00
_cell.angle_gamma   90.00
#
_symmetry.space_group_name_H-M   'P 1'
#
loop_
_entity.id
_entity.type
_entity.pdbx_description
1 polymer ?
#
loop_
_entity_poly.entity_id
_entity_poly.type
_entity_poly.pdbx_seq_one_letter_code
_entity_poly.pdbx_strand_id
1 'polypeptide(L)'
;MERAAPSPSNKPASNTPKNPHKVPSIVFRIFAFSYSGALRHHTVEPVQDIQRNQNYRENKDGVIASLARFRQTKSEELRFVQGAATISGAAAIGVFSWPSTERTVWIAKMLWDWSLFMSFFALIGSAHQRLLRRLPKEPSDLLSDSDLARCLSLFLQPPVAPGDKMFDRDISARMLWFWQCPTMLMSFSWVFFLAGYTLHILTPMFDASQAEFTRTPAIVTVCGCALVVVNFTFCAELPATYVKSRPWG
;
A
#
# COMPACT_ATOMS: atom_id res chain seq x y z
N MET A 1 -28.11 -70.25 2.43
CA MET A 1 -28.21 -69.25 3.51
C MET A 1 -26.78 -68.97 3.93
N GLU A 2 -26.15 -67.83 3.75
CA GLU A 2 -26.60 -66.44 3.59
C GLU A 2 -25.44 -65.69 2.92
N ARG A 3 -25.74 -64.82 1.95
CA ARG A 3 -24.72 -63.99 1.27
C ARG A 3 -24.24 -62.91 2.23
N ALA A 4 -22.95 -62.90 2.58
CA ALA A 4 -22.31 -61.75 3.19
C ALA A 4 -21.58 -60.94 2.11
N ALA A 5 -22.00 -59.68 1.95
CA ALA A 5 -21.51 -58.73 0.97
C ALA A 5 -20.05 -58.30 1.25
N PRO A 6 -19.22 -58.01 0.22
CA PRO A 6 -17.93 -57.40 0.42
C PRO A 6 -18.05 -55.90 0.73
N SER A 7 -17.46 -55.49 1.85
CA SER A 7 -17.35 -54.10 2.33
C SER A 7 -16.51 -53.23 1.37
N PRO A 8 -16.90 -51.98 1.09
CA PRO A 8 -16.28 -51.17 0.04
C PRO A 8 -14.96 -50.51 0.45
N SER A 9 -13.94 -50.69 -0.40
CA SER A 9 -13.05 -49.63 -0.91
C SER A 9 -12.41 -48.67 0.13
N ASN A 10 -11.28 -49.09 0.72
CA ASN A 10 -10.30 -48.16 1.30
C ASN A 10 -9.57 -47.39 0.18
N LYS A 11 -10.04 -46.18 -0.15
CA LYS A 11 -9.25 -45.19 -0.89
C LYS A 11 -8.51 -44.31 0.12
N PRO A 12 -7.18 -44.15 0.03
CA PRO A 12 -6.47 -43.22 0.88
C PRO A 12 -6.91 -41.79 0.53
N ALA A 13 -7.38 -41.07 1.55
CA ALA A 13 -7.66 -39.64 1.48
C ALA A 13 -6.40 -38.92 1.00
N SER A 14 -6.46 -38.36 -0.22
CA SER A 14 -5.43 -37.48 -0.74
C SER A 14 -5.41 -36.21 0.11
N ASN A 15 -4.52 -36.17 1.10
CA ASN A 15 -4.14 -34.95 1.81
C ASN A 15 -3.31 -34.08 0.85
N THR A 16 -3.97 -33.40 -0.08
CA THR A 16 -3.38 -32.27 -0.77
C THR A 16 -3.45 -31.06 0.16
N PRO A 17 -2.31 -30.42 0.48
CA PRO A 17 -2.34 -29.17 1.23
C PRO A 17 -3.09 -28.13 0.40
N LYS A 18 -4.19 -27.62 0.94
CA LYS A 18 -4.88 -26.44 0.41
C LYS A 18 -3.94 -25.25 0.59
N ASN A 19 -3.06 -25.03 -0.39
CA ASN A 19 -2.30 -23.80 -0.52
C ASN A 19 -3.29 -22.62 -0.61
N PRO A 20 -3.34 -21.70 0.37
CA PRO A 20 -4.19 -20.53 0.29
C PRO A 20 -3.46 -19.40 -0.45
N HIS A 21 -2.87 -19.68 -1.61
CA HIS A 21 -2.44 -18.62 -2.52
C HIS A 21 -3.68 -18.18 -3.31
N LYS A 22 -4.51 -17.35 -2.68
CA LYS A 22 -5.57 -16.60 -3.35
C LYS A 22 -4.92 -15.85 -4.53
N VAL A 23 -5.19 -16.31 -5.75
CA VAL A 23 -4.85 -15.57 -6.96
C VAL A 23 -5.53 -14.21 -6.83
N PRO A 24 -4.80 -13.08 -6.86
CA PRO A 24 -5.47 -11.78 -6.85
C PRO A 24 -6.33 -11.67 -8.10
N SER A 25 -7.62 -11.36 -7.90
CA SER A 25 -8.61 -11.10 -8.93
C SER A 25 -8.01 -10.25 -10.07
N ILE A 26 -8.39 -10.53 -11.32
CA ILE A 26 -7.99 -9.75 -12.51
C ILE A 26 -8.19 -8.25 -12.26
N VAL A 27 -9.26 -7.88 -11.56
CA VAL A 27 -9.56 -6.50 -11.16
C VAL A 27 -8.43 -5.91 -10.30
N PHE A 28 -7.95 -6.66 -9.31
CA PHE A 28 -6.82 -6.23 -8.49
C PHE A 28 -5.54 -6.09 -9.31
N ARG A 29 -5.31 -6.98 -10.29
CA ARG A 29 -4.14 -6.85 -11.18
C ARG A 29 -4.22 -5.61 -12.07
N ILE A 30 -5.40 -5.26 -12.57
CA ILE A 30 -5.60 -4.04 -13.39
C ILE A 30 -5.40 -2.78 -12.54
N PHE A 31 -6.02 -2.72 -11.36
CA PHE A 31 -5.87 -1.56 -10.46
C PHE A 31 -4.47 -1.45 -9.87
N ALA A 32 -3.80 -2.58 -9.61
CA ALA A 32 -2.43 -2.58 -9.11
C ALA A 32 -1.39 -2.44 -10.23
N PHE A 33 -1.77 -2.57 -11.51
CA PHE A 33 -0.84 -2.59 -12.63
C PHE A 33 0.05 -1.35 -12.67
N SER A 34 -0.54 -0.18 -12.41
CA SER A 34 0.16 1.10 -12.47
C SER A 34 1.24 1.27 -11.39
N TYR A 35 1.26 0.42 -10.36
CA TYR A 35 2.26 0.43 -9.28
C TYR A 35 2.81 -0.95 -8.91
N SER A 36 2.50 -2.02 -9.65
CA SER A 36 2.85 -3.39 -9.26
C SER A 36 4.36 -3.63 -9.26
N GLY A 37 5.08 -3.00 -10.20
CA GLY A 37 6.54 -3.03 -10.23
C GLY A 37 7.14 -2.33 -9.01
N ALA A 38 6.64 -1.14 -8.68
CA ALA A 38 7.09 -0.38 -7.51
C ALA A 38 6.80 -1.12 -6.20
N LEU A 39 5.61 -1.72 -6.06
CA LEU A 39 5.25 -2.56 -4.91
C LEU A 39 6.24 -3.71 -4.73
N ARG A 40 6.58 -4.41 -5.81
CA ARG A 40 7.48 -5.56 -5.75
C ARG A 40 8.90 -5.13 -5.37
N HIS A 41 9.49 -4.18 -6.11
CA HIS A 41 10.91 -3.85 -6.01
C HIS A 41 11.25 -2.88 -4.88
N HIS A 42 10.36 -1.94 -4.55
CA HIS A 42 10.65 -0.92 -3.53
C HIS A 42 10.08 -1.25 -2.15
N THR A 43 9.12 -2.18 -2.05
CA THR A 43 8.49 -2.51 -0.78
C THR A 43 8.59 -4.01 -0.44
N VAL A 44 8.12 -4.92 -1.30
CA VAL A 44 8.04 -6.36 -0.95
C VAL A 44 9.41 -7.02 -0.85
N GLU A 45 10.23 -6.94 -1.90
CA GLU A 45 11.56 -7.57 -1.94
C GLU A 45 12.48 -7.05 -0.81
N PRO A 46 12.59 -5.72 -0.57
CA PRO A 46 13.35 -5.20 0.57
C PRO A 46 12.87 -5.68 1.94
N VAL A 47 11.54 -5.82 2.13
CA VAL A 47 10.97 -6.33 3.39
C VAL A 47 11.22 -7.83 3.55
N GLN A 48 11.23 -8.60 2.46
CA GLN A 48 11.62 -10.01 2.48
C GLN A 48 13.10 -10.16 2.83
N ASP A 49 13.97 -9.28 2.34
CA ASP A 49 15.39 -9.30 2.70
C ASP A 49 15.59 -8.97 4.19
N ILE A 50 14.82 -8.03 4.75
CA ILE A 50 14.79 -7.78 6.20
C ILE A 50 14.32 -9.02 6.97
N GLN A 51 13.30 -9.74 6.47
CA GLN A 51 12.81 -10.96 7.10
C GLN A 51 13.87 -12.08 7.08
N ARG A 52 14.57 -12.25 5.96
CA ARG A 52 15.65 -13.26 5.83
C ARG A 52 16.80 -12.99 6.79
N ASN A 53 17.14 -11.71 6.98
CA ASN A 53 18.22 -11.29 7.85
C ASN A 53 17.73 -10.93 9.27
N GLN A 54 16.55 -11.35 9.71
CA GLN A 54 15.98 -10.83 10.96
C GLN A 54 16.67 -11.31 12.25
N ASN A 55 17.52 -12.33 12.18
CA ASN A 55 18.26 -12.87 13.33
C ASN A 55 19.50 -12.02 13.64
N TYR A 56 19.29 -10.93 14.37
CA TYR A 56 20.36 -10.00 14.74
C TYR A 56 21.34 -10.54 15.79
N ARG A 57 21.09 -11.72 16.39
CA ARG A 57 22.08 -12.39 17.25
C ARG A 57 23.18 -13.09 16.44
N GLU A 58 22.81 -13.63 15.29
CA GLU A 58 23.73 -14.33 14.40
C GLU A 58 24.40 -13.38 13.39
N ASN A 59 23.63 -12.44 12.83
CA ASN A 59 24.12 -11.55 11.79
C ASN A 59 23.59 -10.13 11.96
N LYS A 60 24.10 -9.44 12.99
CA LYS A 60 23.71 -8.07 13.32
C LYS A 60 23.95 -7.10 12.16
N ASP A 61 25.12 -7.19 11.53
CA ASP A 61 25.53 -6.31 10.43
C ASP A 61 24.64 -6.50 9.19
N GLY A 62 24.25 -7.74 8.89
CA GLY A 62 23.31 -8.04 7.80
C GLY A 62 21.93 -7.43 8.00
N VAL A 63 21.44 -7.39 9.25
CA VAL A 63 20.16 -6.74 9.59
C VAL A 63 20.26 -5.24 9.38
N ILE A 64 21.32 -4.61 9.90
CA ILE A 64 21.55 -3.17 9.82
C ILE A 64 21.70 -2.75 8.36
N ALA A 65 22.48 -3.49 7.57
CA ALA A 65 22.63 -3.26 6.13
C ALA A 65 21.30 -3.36 5.37
N SER A 66 20.46 -4.35 5.71
CA SER A 66 19.13 -4.53 5.08
C SER A 66 18.18 -3.37 5.42
N LEU A 67 18.18 -2.92 6.68
CA LEU A 67 17.38 -1.77 7.12
C LEU A 67 17.86 -0.45 6.50
N ALA A 68 19.17 -0.24 6.40
CA ALA A 68 19.77 0.94 5.78
C ALA A 68 19.45 0.99 4.27
N ARG A 69 19.57 -0.16 3.58
CA ARG A 69 19.17 -0.28 2.17
C ARG A 69 17.70 0.04 1.99
N PHE A 70 16.80 -0.54 2.81
CA PHE A 70 15.37 -0.22 2.77
C PHE A 70 15.13 1.29 2.91
N ARG A 71 15.79 1.92 3.90
CA ARG A 71 15.67 3.36 4.14
C ARG A 71 16.06 4.16 2.91
N GLN A 72 17.19 3.83 2.27
CA GLN A 72 17.65 4.54 1.08
C GLN A 72 16.65 4.40 -0.07
N THR A 73 16.32 3.16 -0.46
CA THR A 73 15.39 2.89 -1.55
C THR A 73 14.04 3.56 -1.31
N LYS A 74 13.51 3.48 -0.09
CA LYS A 74 12.21 4.08 0.25
C LYS A 74 12.27 5.60 0.24
N SER A 75 13.38 6.21 0.65
CA SER A 75 13.55 7.67 0.61
C SER A 75 13.56 8.20 -0.81
N GLU A 76 14.23 7.49 -1.72
CA GLU A 76 14.26 7.83 -3.16
C GLU A 76 12.86 7.69 -3.79
N GLU A 77 12.16 6.60 -3.50
CA GLU A 77 10.78 6.39 -3.95
C GLU A 77 9.85 7.50 -3.45
N LEU A 78 9.92 7.85 -2.16
CA LEU A 78 9.07 8.91 -1.60
C LEU A 78 9.33 10.27 -2.23
N ARG A 79 10.60 10.60 -2.53
CA ARG A 79 10.92 11.86 -3.21
C ARG A 79 10.31 11.91 -4.60
N PHE A 80 10.35 10.79 -5.32
CA PHE A 80 9.67 10.66 -6.61
C PHE A 80 8.15 10.79 -6.45
N VAL A 81 7.55 10.08 -5.49
CA VAL A 81 6.11 10.15 -5.17
C VAL A 81 5.67 11.58 -4.86
N GLN A 82 6.45 12.31 -4.06
CA GLN A 82 6.16 13.71 -3.73
C GLN A 82 6.17 14.61 -4.96
N GLY A 83 7.18 14.49 -5.82
CA GLY A 83 7.25 15.25 -7.07
C GLY A 83 6.08 14.93 -8.00
N ALA A 84 5.84 13.64 -8.25
CA ALA A 84 4.78 13.18 -9.13
C ALA A 84 3.37 13.54 -8.61
N ALA A 85 3.12 13.41 -7.30
CA ALA A 85 1.86 13.79 -6.69
C ALA A 85 1.64 15.31 -6.79
N THR A 86 2.66 16.12 -6.50
CA THR A 86 2.58 17.59 -6.64
C THR A 86 2.23 18.01 -8.07
N ILE A 87 2.87 17.41 -9.06
CA ILE A 87 2.58 17.69 -10.48
C ILE A 87 1.14 17.28 -10.82
N SER A 88 0.70 16.09 -10.41
CA SER A 88 -0.68 15.64 -10.68
C SER A 88 -1.72 16.55 -10.03
N GLY A 89 -1.50 16.98 -8.78
CA GLY A 89 -2.38 17.92 -8.08
C GLY A 89 -2.42 19.29 -8.75
N ALA A 90 -1.25 19.82 -9.17
CA ALA A 90 -1.16 21.07 -9.91
C ALA A 90 -1.88 20.98 -11.26
N ALA A 91 -1.76 19.84 -11.97
CA ALA A 91 -2.46 19.61 -13.23
C ALA A 91 -3.99 19.58 -13.02
N ALA A 92 -4.48 18.87 -12.00
CA ALA A 92 -5.89 18.84 -11.66
C ALA A 92 -6.45 20.24 -11.31
N ILE A 93 -5.72 21.02 -10.50
CA ILE A 93 -6.07 22.41 -10.20
C ILE A 93 -6.08 23.27 -11.47
N GLY A 94 -5.10 23.08 -12.35
CA GLY A 94 -5.02 23.81 -13.62
C GLY A 94 -6.22 23.55 -14.53
N VAL A 95 -6.73 22.31 -14.57
CA VAL A 95 -7.93 21.98 -15.35
C VAL A 95 -9.16 22.71 -14.82
N PHE A 96 -9.30 22.91 -13.51
CA PHE A 96 -10.44 23.65 -12.95
C PHE A 96 -10.51 25.12 -13.38
N SER A 97 -9.43 25.67 -13.94
CA SER A 97 -9.41 27.03 -14.51
C SER A 97 -9.97 27.11 -15.94
N TRP A 98 -10.20 25.97 -16.62
CA TRP A 98 -10.60 25.99 -18.03
C TRP A 98 -12.09 26.30 -18.18
N PRO A 99 -12.47 27.28 -19.02
CA PRO A 99 -13.88 27.58 -19.29
C PRO A 99 -14.65 26.40 -19.92
N SER A 100 -13.95 25.52 -20.64
CA SER A 100 -14.53 24.32 -21.26
C SER A 100 -14.98 23.26 -20.24
N THR A 101 -14.55 23.36 -18.98
CA THR A 101 -14.94 22.40 -17.94
C THR A 101 -16.43 22.44 -17.65
N GLU A 102 -17.10 23.59 -17.80
CA GLU A 102 -18.54 23.72 -17.53
C GLU A 102 -19.36 22.70 -18.33
N ARG A 103 -19.01 22.54 -19.61
CA ARG A 103 -19.69 21.64 -20.57
C ARG A 103 -19.19 20.19 -20.52
N THR A 104 -18.18 19.92 -19.69
CA THR A 104 -17.59 18.58 -19.60
C THR A 104 -18.52 17.64 -18.83
N VAL A 105 -18.53 16.37 -19.25
CA VAL A 105 -19.26 15.30 -18.56
C VAL A 105 -18.90 15.24 -17.07
N TRP A 106 -19.91 15.02 -16.22
CA TRP A 106 -19.77 15.05 -14.76
C TRP A 106 -18.74 14.04 -14.25
N ILE A 107 -18.59 12.89 -14.92
CA ILE A 107 -17.62 11.85 -14.55
C ILE A 107 -16.19 12.38 -14.63
N ALA A 108 -15.86 13.19 -15.64
CA ALA A 108 -14.52 13.76 -15.77
C ALA A 108 -14.21 14.71 -14.62
N LYS A 109 -15.18 15.56 -14.23
CA LYS A 109 -15.08 16.46 -13.07
C LYS A 109 -14.80 15.66 -11.79
N MET A 110 -15.59 14.61 -11.55
CA MET A 110 -15.42 13.71 -10.41
C MET A 110 -14.04 13.03 -10.39
N LEU A 111 -13.54 12.58 -11.55
CA LEU A 111 -12.22 11.96 -11.66
C LEU A 111 -11.09 12.95 -11.38
N TRP A 112 -11.22 14.21 -11.79
CA TRP A 112 -10.24 15.25 -11.44
C TRP A 112 -10.27 15.61 -9.95
N ASP A 113 -11.45 15.65 -9.32
CA ASP A 113 -11.56 15.80 -7.87
C ASP A 113 -10.83 14.65 -7.15
N TRP A 114 -11.10 13.41 -7.56
CA TRP A 114 -10.44 12.24 -6.99
C TRP A 114 -8.94 12.24 -7.22
N SER A 115 -8.49 12.65 -8.40
CA SER A 115 -7.07 12.84 -8.69
C SER A 115 -6.43 13.81 -7.69
N LEU A 116 -7.05 14.99 -7.50
CA LEU A 116 -6.57 15.99 -6.57
C LEU A 116 -6.52 15.46 -5.13
N PHE A 117 -7.59 14.83 -4.65
CA PHE A 117 -7.62 14.24 -3.30
C PHE A 117 -6.53 13.19 -3.13
N MET A 118 -6.42 12.23 -4.04
CA MET A 118 -5.40 11.18 -3.96
C MET A 118 -3.98 11.77 -3.98
N SER A 119 -3.74 12.83 -4.74
CA SER A 119 -2.46 13.55 -4.75
C SER A 119 -2.12 14.16 -3.38
N PHE A 120 -3.06 14.82 -2.71
CA PHE A 120 -2.85 15.39 -1.38
C PHE A 120 -2.60 14.30 -0.34
N PHE A 121 -3.38 13.21 -0.35
CA PHE A 121 -3.16 12.11 0.57
C PHE A 121 -1.85 11.36 0.32
N ALA A 122 -1.38 11.29 -0.94
CA ALA A 122 -0.04 10.78 -1.24
C ALA A 122 1.06 11.65 -0.62
N LEU A 123 0.91 12.99 -0.67
CA LEU A 123 1.85 13.93 -0.04
C LEU A 123 1.84 13.81 1.48
N ILE A 124 0.66 13.78 2.10
CA ILE A 124 0.53 13.65 3.56
C ILE A 124 1.04 12.27 4.01
N GLY A 125 0.66 11.20 3.32
CA GLY A 125 1.14 9.85 3.59
C GLY A 125 2.66 9.75 3.48
N SER A 126 3.27 10.44 2.52
CA SER A 126 4.73 10.54 2.40
C SER A 126 5.36 11.26 3.61
N ALA A 127 4.71 12.31 4.13
CA ALA A 127 5.18 13.02 5.33
C ALA A 127 5.17 12.13 6.58
N HIS A 128 4.19 11.22 6.70
CA HIS A 128 4.09 10.25 7.80
C HIS A 128 5.20 9.19 7.78
N GLN A 129 5.89 9.01 6.66
CA GLN A 129 7.06 8.13 6.57
C GLN A 129 8.33 8.77 7.17
N ARG A 130 8.21 9.85 7.96
CA ARG A 130 9.26 10.35 8.87
C ARG A 130 9.80 9.24 9.80
N LEU A 131 9.05 8.16 9.99
CA LEU A 131 9.48 6.95 10.66
C LEU A 131 10.76 6.32 10.08
N LEU A 132 11.04 6.51 8.79
CA LEU A 132 12.31 6.11 8.14
C LEU A 132 13.54 6.70 8.84
N ARG A 133 13.40 7.84 9.54
CA ARG A 133 14.50 8.44 10.31
C ARG A 133 14.95 7.58 11.48
N ARG A 134 14.12 6.65 11.96
CA ARG A 134 14.46 5.70 13.03
C ARG A 134 15.30 4.53 12.55
N LEU A 135 15.33 4.27 11.25
CA LEU A 135 16.15 3.21 10.66
C LEU A 135 17.61 3.66 10.56
N PRO A 136 18.60 2.75 10.57
CA PRO A 136 19.99 3.09 10.31
C PRO A 136 20.14 3.84 8.97
N LYS A 137 21.06 4.81 8.93
CA LYS A 137 21.47 5.50 7.71
C LYS A 137 22.51 4.67 6.96
N GLU A 138 23.45 4.10 7.69
CA GLU A 138 24.60 3.41 7.13
C GLU A 138 24.70 1.98 7.68
N PRO A 139 25.26 1.03 6.91
CA PRO A 139 25.47 -0.34 7.37
C PRO A 139 26.37 -0.44 8.62
N SER A 140 27.20 0.57 8.88
CA SER A 140 28.12 0.67 10.01
C SER A 140 27.51 1.27 11.29
N ASP A 141 26.22 1.65 11.26
CA ASP A 141 25.56 2.25 12.43
C ASP A 141 25.49 1.26 13.61
N LEU A 142 26.03 1.64 14.77
CA LEU A 142 25.95 0.82 15.98
C LEU A 142 24.57 0.97 16.63
N LEU A 143 23.74 -0.07 16.50
CA LEU A 143 22.41 -0.12 17.10
C LEU A 143 22.37 -1.08 18.29
N SER A 144 21.66 -0.69 19.35
CA SER A 144 21.33 -1.59 20.45
C SER A 144 20.36 -2.68 19.98
N ASP A 145 20.34 -3.83 20.67
CA ASP A 145 19.44 -4.93 20.33
C ASP A 145 17.96 -4.54 20.49
N SER A 146 17.65 -3.65 21.44
CA SER A 146 16.30 -3.13 21.66
C SER A 146 15.87 -2.19 20.54
N ASP A 147 16.79 -1.39 19.99
CA ASP A 147 16.51 -0.52 18.83
C ASP A 147 16.35 -1.32 17.55
N LEU A 148 17.14 -2.38 17.36
CA LEU A 148 16.96 -3.32 16.25
C LEU A 148 15.60 -4.03 16.31
N ALA A 149 15.21 -4.53 17.49
CA ALA A 149 13.91 -5.13 17.68
C ALA A 149 12.77 -4.15 17.33
N ARG A 150 12.91 -2.87 17.72
CA ARG A 150 11.96 -1.80 17.38
C ARG A 150 11.93 -1.51 15.88
N CYS A 151 13.08 -1.43 15.22
CA CYS A 151 13.14 -1.24 13.76
C CYS A 151 12.47 -2.38 13.02
N LEU A 152 12.71 -3.63 13.44
CA LEU A 152 12.12 -4.80 12.82
C LEU A 152 10.60 -4.89 13.03
N SER A 153 10.07 -4.40 14.15
CA SER A 153 8.61 -4.28 14.35
C SER A 153 7.92 -3.30 13.40
N LEU A 154 8.69 -2.46 12.68
CA LEU A 154 8.17 -1.60 11.60
C LEU A 154 8.00 -2.34 10.27
N PHE A 155 8.19 -3.66 10.25
CA PHE A 155 8.08 -4.49 9.04
C PHE A 155 7.44 -5.83 9.34
N LEU A 156 7.85 -6.44 10.45
CA LEU A 156 7.51 -7.80 10.84
C LEU A 156 6.48 -7.81 11.97
N GLN A 157 5.72 -8.89 12.05
CA GLN A 157 4.77 -9.15 13.13
C GLN A 157 5.51 -9.31 14.47
N PRO A 158 4.85 -9.02 15.61
CA PRO A 158 5.46 -9.28 16.91
C PRO A 158 5.79 -10.77 17.06
N PRO A 159 6.86 -11.12 17.79
CA PRO A 159 7.22 -12.52 18.03
C PRO A 159 6.09 -13.23 18.79
N VAL A 160 5.72 -14.42 18.31
CA VAL A 160 4.56 -15.20 18.81
C VAL A 160 4.86 -15.91 20.13
N ALA A 161 6.13 -16.19 20.44
CA ALA A 161 6.53 -16.81 21.71
C ALA A 161 7.94 -16.37 22.15
N PRO A 162 8.20 -16.27 23.48
CA PRO A 162 9.55 -16.12 24.00
C PRO A 162 10.34 -17.43 23.84
N GLY A 163 11.54 -17.35 23.25
CA GLY A 163 12.44 -18.50 23.01
C GLY A 163 13.18 -18.40 21.68
N ASP A 164 13.76 -19.51 21.20
CA ASP A 164 14.53 -19.57 19.94
C ASP A 164 13.72 -19.14 18.69
N LYS A 165 12.38 -19.19 18.77
CA LYS A 165 11.47 -18.72 17.71
C LYS A 165 11.18 -17.21 17.76
N MET A 166 11.82 -16.46 18.65
CA MET A 166 11.66 -14.99 18.73
C MET A 166 12.09 -14.29 17.44
N PHE A 167 12.99 -14.91 16.68
CA PHE A 167 13.51 -14.40 15.40
C PHE A 167 12.82 -14.99 14.18
N ASP A 168 11.72 -15.74 14.35
CA ASP A 168 10.92 -16.23 13.22
C ASP A 168 9.63 -15.42 13.14
N ARG A 169 9.75 -14.21 12.56
CA ARG A 169 8.60 -13.31 12.38
C ARG A 169 8.21 -13.24 10.93
N ASP A 170 6.90 -13.26 10.71
CA ASP A 170 6.29 -13.05 9.41
C ASP A 170 6.17 -11.56 9.05
N ILE A 171 6.04 -11.28 7.76
CA ILE A 171 5.79 -9.93 7.26
C ILE A 171 4.41 -9.45 7.75
N SER A 172 4.35 -8.21 8.24
CA SER A 172 3.10 -7.58 8.61
C SER A 172 2.44 -6.99 7.37
N ALA A 173 1.35 -7.61 6.88
CA ALA A 173 0.59 -7.11 5.73
C ALA A 173 0.06 -5.68 5.94
N ARG A 174 -0.29 -5.32 7.18
CA ARG A 174 -0.72 -3.96 7.55
C ARG A 174 0.39 -2.95 7.37
N MET A 175 1.60 -3.34 7.75
CA MET A 175 2.77 -2.49 7.63
C MET A 175 3.25 -2.38 6.17
N LEU A 176 3.15 -3.47 5.41
CA LEU A 176 3.39 -3.45 3.96
C LEU A 176 2.45 -2.47 3.25
N TRP A 177 1.16 -2.46 3.63
CA TRP A 177 0.20 -1.49 3.15
C TRP A 177 0.59 -0.05 3.51
N PHE A 178 0.96 0.20 4.77
CA PHE A 178 1.42 1.50 5.23
C PHE A 178 2.60 2.04 4.39
N TRP A 179 3.58 1.17 4.07
CA TRP A 179 4.73 1.54 3.26
C TRP A 179 4.35 1.79 1.79
N GLN A 180 3.39 1.07 1.23
CA GLN A 180 2.97 1.21 -0.16
C GLN A 180 1.98 2.35 -0.40
N CYS A 181 1.19 2.72 0.62
CA CYS A 181 0.04 3.60 0.50
C CYS A 181 0.32 4.90 -0.27
N PRO A 182 1.40 5.66 -0.01
CA PRO A 182 1.68 6.90 -0.76
C PRO A 182 1.88 6.68 -2.26
N THR A 183 2.62 5.63 -2.64
CA THR A 183 2.89 5.29 -4.05
C THR A 183 1.62 4.88 -4.78
N MET A 184 0.77 4.09 -4.11
CA MET A 184 -0.53 3.69 -4.65
C MET A 184 -1.43 4.92 -4.90
N LEU A 185 -1.56 5.81 -3.91
CA LEU A 185 -2.39 7.01 -4.02
C LEU A 185 -1.88 7.94 -5.13
N MET A 186 -0.56 8.15 -5.22
CA MET A 186 0.05 8.93 -6.31
C MET A 186 -0.23 8.31 -7.67
N SER A 187 -0.13 6.98 -7.80
CA SER A 187 -0.42 6.29 -9.05
C SER A 187 -1.89 6.44 -9.46
N PHE A 188 -2.83 6.27 -8.51
CA PHE A 188 -4.25 6.49 -8.79
C PHE A 188 -4.58 7.95 -9.13
N SER A 189 -3.88 8.91 -8.54
CA SER A 189 -4.00 10.32 -8.92
C SER A 189 -3.78 10.52 -10.42
N TRP A 190 -2.71 9.94 -10.97
CA TRP A 190 -2.42 10.03 -12.40
C TRP A 190 -3.43 9.28 -13.27
N VAL A 191 -3.85 8.09 -12.85
CA VAL A 191 -4.86 7.31 -13.61
C VAL A 191 -6.17 8.08 -13.70
N PHE A 192 -6.67 8.63 -12.58
CA PHE A 192 -7.90 9.42 -12.60
C PHE A 192 -7.75 10.72 -13.37
N PHE A 193 -6.60 11.40 -13.27
CA PHE A 193 -6.34 12.60 -14.06
C PHE A 193 -6.43 12.32 -15.56
N LEU A 194 -5.70 11.30 -16.03
CA LEU A 194 -5.67 10.94 -17.45
C LEU A 194 -7.03 10.45 -17.94
N ALA A 195 -7.74 9.64 -17.16
CA ALA A 195 -9.09 9.20 -17.51
C ALA A 195 -10.07 10.38 -17.62
N GLY A 196 -10.04 11.31 -16.66
CA GLY A 196 -10.83 12.53 -16.72
C GLY A 196 -10.46 13.40 -17.92
N TYR A 197 -9.17 13.50 -18.24
CA TYR A 197 -8.68 14.23 -19.40
C TYR A 197 -9.14 13.62 -20.73
N THR A 198 -9.10 12.29 -20.85
CA THR A 198 -9.64 11.58 -22.01
C THR A 198 -11.14 11.83 -22.17
N LEU A 199 -11.91 11.74 -21.08
CA LEU A 199 -13.34 12.04 -21.11
C LEU A 199 -13.62 13.49 -21.49
N HIS A 200 -12.76 14.43 -21.07
CA HIS A 200 -12.87 15.83 -21.48
C HIS A 200 -12.69 16.01 -22.99
N ILE A 201 -11.69 15.37 -23.59
CA ILE A 201 -11.49 15.40 -25.05
C ILE A 201 -12.69 14.77 -25.77
N LEU A 202 -13.25 13.69 -25.20
CA LEU A 202 -14.41 13.00 -25.74
C LEU A 202 -15.74 13.69 -25.44
N THR A 203 -15.75 14.83 -24.72
CA THR A 203 -16.98 15.59 -24.40
C THR A 203 -17.92 15.78 -25.59
N PRO A 204 -17.45 16.10 -26.82
CA PRO A 204 -18.33 16.27 -27.98
C PRO A 204 -19.10 15.00 -28.39
N MET A 205 -18.67 13.82 -27.93
CA MET A 205 -19.32 12.53 -28.20
C MET A 205 -20.47 12.22 -27.23
N PHE A 206 -20.63 13.02 -26.17
CA PHE A 206 -21.63 12.80 -25.14
C PHE A 206 -22.76 13.82 -25.21
N ASP A 207 -23.95 13.40 -24.78
CA ASP A 207 -25.10 14.29 -24.67
C ASP A 207 -24.84 15.40 -23.64
N ALA A 208 -25.32 16.61 -23.95
CA ALA A 208 -25.17 17.77 -23.07
C ALA A 208 -25.78 17.56 -21.67
N SER A 209 -26.78 16.67 -21.53
CA SER A 209 -27.36 16.29 -20.23
C SER A 209 -26.34 15.62 -19.29
N GLN A 210 -25.28 15.01 -19.83
CA GLN A 210 -24.20 14.42 -19.04
C GLN A 210 -23.27 15.48 -18.42
N ALA A 211 -23.39 16.75 -18.80
CA ALA A 211 -22.67 17.84 -18.13
C ALA A 211 -23.34 18.28 -16.83
N GLU A 212 -24.63 17.95 -16.63
CA GLU A 212 -25.40 18.34 -15.46
C GLU A 212 -24.88 17.67 -14.18
N PHE A 213 -24.52 18.51 -13.20
CA PHE A 213 -24.01 18.06 -11.92
C PHE A 213 -25.21 17.78 -10.98
N THR A 214 -25.76 16.58 -11.07
CA THR A 214 -26.85 16.11 -10.18
C THR A 214 -26.30 15.62 -8.82
N ARG A 215 -27.19 15.19 -7.92
CA ARG A 215 -26.84 14.72 -6.56
C ARG A 215 -25.86 13.54 -6.54
N THR A 216 -25.89 12.69 -7.57
CA THR A 216 -25.10 11.46 -7.66
C THR A 216 -23.59 11.71 -7.67
N PRO A 217 -23.02 12.57 -8.55
CA PRO A 217 -21.61 12.95 -8.51
C PRO A 217 -21.13 13.40 -7.12
N ALA A 218 -21.90 14.26 -6.44
CA ALA A 218 -21.54 14.76 -5.11
C ALA A 218 -21.46 13.63 -4.07
N ILE A 219 -22.41 12.70 -4.08
CA ILE A 219 -22.40 11.53 -3.18
C ILE A 219 -21.16 10.66 -3.44
N VAL A 220 -20.86 10.37 -4.71
CA VAL A 220 -19.70 9.53 -5.06
C VAL A 220 -18.39 10.20 -4.67
N THR A 221 -18.26 11.51 -4.90
CA THR A 221 -17.09 12.29 -4.46
C THR A 221 -16.91 12.22 -2.95
N VAL A 222 -17.97 12.48 -2.18
CA VAL A 222 -17.92 12.44 -0.71
C VAL A 222 -17.59 11.04 -0.19
N CYS A 223 -18.20 9.99 -0.75
CA CYS A 223 -17.89 8.60 -0.38
C CYS A 223 -16.42 8.24 -0.68
N GLY A 224 -15.89 8.66 -1.83
CA GLY A 224 -14.48 8.49 -2.18
C GLY A 224 -13.56 9.19 -1.17
N CYS A 225 -13.83 10.45 -0.84
CA CYS A 225 -13.08 11.19 0.17
C CYS A 225 -13.11 10.50 1.54
N ALA A 226 -14.29 10.03 1.97
CA ALA A 226 -14.43 9.32 3.23
C ALA A 226 -13.60 8.02 3.28
N LEU A 227 -13.58 7.24 2.19
CA LEU A 227 -12.75 6.04 2.10
C LEU A 227 -11.25 6.34 2.21
N VAL A 228 -10.79 7.42 1.58
CA VAL A 228 -9.39 7.85 1.67
C VAL A 228 -9.04 8.31 3.09
N VAL A 229 -9.94 9.06 3.74
CA VAL A 229 -9.78 9.46 5.15
C VAL A 229 -9.72 8.23 6.07
N VAL A 230 -10.59 7.24 5.89
CA VAL A 230 -10.57 5.99 6.67
C VAL A 230 -9.28 5.21 6.44
N ASN A 231 -8.81 5.13 5.20
CA ASN A 231 -7.52 4.50 4.89
C ASN A 231 -6.36 5.23 5.59
N PHE A 232 -6.44 6.56 5.66
CA PHE A 232 -5.44 7.38 6.30
C PHE A 232 -5.44 7.25 7.83
N THR A 233 -6.62 7.27 8.48
CA THR A 233 -6.72 7.03 9.93
C THR A 233 -6.19 5.65 10.30
N PHE A 234 -6.54 4.63 9.52
CA PHE A 234 -5.96 3.29 9.65
C PHE A 234 -4.43 3.31 9.57
N CYS A 235 -3.86 3.98 8.56
CA CYS A 235 -2.41 4.10 8.41
C CYS A 235 -1.75 4.89 9.56
N ALA A 236 -2.43 5.88 10.15
CA ALA A 236 -1.92 6.68 11.26
C ALA A 236 -1.92 5.91 12.60
N GLU A 237 -2.92 5.05 12.81
CA GLU A 237 -3.05 4.24 14.04
C GLU A 237 -2.05 3.07 14.09
N LEU A 238 -1.63 2.54 12.94
CA LEU A 238 -0.72 1.40 12.88
C LEU A 238 0.62 1.65 13.62
N PRO A 239 1.39 2.72 13.33
CA PRO A 239 2.60 3.01 14.10
C PRO A 239 2.35 3.22 15.59
N ALA A 240 1.22 3.85 15.97
CA ALA A 240 0.89 4.13 17.37
C ALA A 240 0.59 2.84 18.16
N THR A 241 -0.13 1.90 17.54
CA THR A 241 -0.50 0.63 18.18
C THR A 241 0.73 -0.27 18.39
N TYR A 242 1.66 -0.30 17.42
CA TYR A 242 2.91 -1.07 17.53
C TYR A 242 3.89 -0.48 18.54
N VAL A 243 3.89 0.86 18.73
CA VAL A 243 4.68 1.52 19.77
C VAL A 243 4.06 1.29 21.16
N LYS A 244 2.73 1.27 21.27
CA LYS A 244 2.02 1.16 22.56
C LYS A 244 1.89 -0.28 23.07
N SER A 245 2.02 -1.29 22.20
CA SER A 245 1.96 -2.71 22.58
C SER A 245 3.19 -3.24 23.36
N ARG A 246 4.06 -2.36 23.88
CA ARG A 246 5.13 -2.73 24.82
C ARG A 246 5.37 -1.65 25.89
N PRO A 247 4.83 -1.81 27.10
CA PRO A 247 5.47 -1.38 28.33
C PRO A 247 6.35 -2.53 28.85
N TRP A 248 7.66 -2.42 28.72
CA TRP A 248 8.64 -3.25 29.45
C TRP A 248 9.83 -2.32 29.70
N GLY A 249 10.19 -1.93 30.93
CA GLY A 249 10.06 -2.67 32.18
C GLY A 249 11.15 -3.72 32.21
#